data_AF-F0YX29-F1
#
_entry.id   AF-F0YX29-F1
#
_cell.length_a   1.000
_cell.length_b   1.000
_cell.length_c   1.000
_cell.angle_alpha   90.00
_cell.angle_beta   90.00
_cell.angle_gamma   90.00
#
_symmetry.space_group_name_H-M   'P 1'
#
loop_
_entity.id
_entity.type
_entity.pdbx_description
1 polymer ?
#
loop_
_entity_poly.entity_id
_entity_poly.type
_entity_poly.pdbx_seq_one_letter_code
_entity_poly.pdbx_strand_id
1 'polypeptide(L)'
;MRKRNKSGSVFRQMVGSYVLFAIFLVIGLYVCMFGILIGIGGGSIESLAPYDMVDDSGKIQDLSALEKNGGWIEKLDKNYRVLEVYGNKRDEPMSYTQEEIYEYLVTDKFLETDTSAKEYRGFIKTVQNEDETCYYLVKIGRTTLGLTYSYNAGNSEQGRRLTLGFFLLFVVFFVGNCFLMSRYLSRKIRRPLGEITGGMEQVIKNGVDQVRLDFRAQREFEEIRDSFNIMTERLEAEKREKRISEEKKNRMLLELSHDIKTPVATIKSYANALEEGLVKSENLKECYRIIDKKAVRVDVLVNEMFLLLKLDNPEYELELKHTDLCELVRSACTGYYEELEDKGIEMHIDIPETPIRADVDLKEFPRVIENLLGNIGKYNQTGRGAWITVREVEGKAEIIVQDDGEAVAEEIRQIMFDPFVRGDKARTSKGGTGLGLAIARKIVGKLGGTIEYAYEAEKNQFKITL
;
A
#
# COMPACT_ATOMS: atom_id res chain seq x y z
N MET A 1 -5.89 10.57 -21.66
CA MET A 1 -5.71 9.15 -21.31
C MET A 1 -4.48 8.58 -22.03
N ARG A 2 -3.32 8.50 -21.37
CA ARG A 2 -2.12 7.85 -21.93
C ARG A 2 -2.21 6.33 -21.68
N LYS A 3 -2.13 5.52 -22.73
CA LYS A 3 -2.03 4.04 -22.66
C LYS A 3 -0.84 3.66 -21.76
N ARG A 4 -1.10 3.34 -20.49
CA ARG A 4 -0.12 2.79 -19.56
C ARG A 4 0.11 1.32 -19.90
N ASN A 5 1.36 0.99 -20.23
CA ASN A 5 1.82 -0.36 -20.54
C ASN A 5 1.39 -1.35 -19.44
N LYS A 6 0.84 -2.50 -19.84
CA LYS A 6 0.51 -3.62 -18.95
C LYS A 6 1.81 -4.19 -18.37
N SER A 7 2.32 -3.55 -17.32
CA SER A 7 3.30 -4.15 -16.41
C SER A 7 2.67 -5.44 -15.86
N GLY A 8 3.18 -6.59 -16.29
CA GLY A 8 2.66 -7.89 -15.87
C GLY A 8 2.72 -8.01 -14.34
N SER A 9 1.71 -8.67 -13.76
CA SER A 9 1.58 -8.86 -12.31
C SER A 9 2.90 -9.27 -11.65
N VAL A 10 3.19 -8.76 -10.45
CA VAL A 10 4.34 -9.17 -9.61
C VAL A 10 4.42 -10.70 -9.58
N PHE A 11 3.28 -11.36 -9.38
CA PHE A 11 3.20 -12.81 -9.33
C PHE A 11 3.66 -13.46 -10.63
N ARG A 12 3.19 -12.98 -11.79
CA ARG A 12 3.58 -13.51 -13.10
C ARG A 12 5.07 -13.30 -13.39
N GLN A 13 5.63 -12.16 -12.99
CA GLN A 13 7.06 -11.89 -13.13
C GLN A 13 7.91 -12.73 -12.15
N MET A 14 7.42 -12.97 -10.94
CA MET A 14 8.06 -13.87 -9.98
C MET A 14 8.08 -15.30 -10.48
N VAL A 15 6.91 -15.81 -10.92
CA VAL A 15 6.80 -17.15 -11.53
C VAL A 15 7.75 -17.25 -12.72
N GLY A 16 7.76 -16.28 -13.63
CA GLY A 16 8.70 -16.25 -14.75
C GLY A 16 10.18 -16.29 -14.33
N SER A 17 10.56 -15.54 -13.29
CA SER A 17 11.94 -15.59 -12.75
C SER A 17 12.29 -16.91 -12.08
N TYR A 18 11.34 -17.56 -11.40
CA TYR A 18 11.53 -18.90 -10.83
C TYR A 18 11.63 -19.97 -11.91
N VAL A 19 10.83 -19.88 -12.98
CA VAL A 19 10.94 -20.77 -14.14
C VAL A 19 12.31 -20.61 -14.81
N LEU A 20 12.77 -19.37 -15.03
CA LEU A 20 14.12 -19.12 -15.56
C LEU A 20 15.21 -19.68 -14.65
N PHE A 21 15.11 -19.48 -13.33
CA PHE A 21 16.01 -20.06 -12.33
C PHE A 21 16.06 -21.59 -12.45
N ALA A 22 14.90 -22.24 -12.51
CA ALA A 22 14.78 -23.68 -12.65
C ALA A 22 15.37 -24.19 -13.98
N ILE A 23 15.13 -23.49 -15.09
CA ILE A 23 15.72 -23.81 -16.40
C ILE A 23 17.25 -23.74 -16.32
N PHE A 24 17.82 -22.66 -15.79
CA PHE A 24 19.26 -22.54 -15.62
C PHE A 24 19.84 -23.63 -14.72
N LEU A 25 19.16 -23.96 -13.62
CA LEU A 25 19.54 -25.05 -12.73
C LEU A 25 19.58 -26.40 -13.47
N VAL A 26 18.52 -26.73 -14.21
CA VAL A 26 18.42 -27.99 -14.97
C VAL A 26 19.49 -28.07 -16.05
N ILE A 27 19.74 -26.98 -16.80
CA ILE A 27 20.82 -26.91 -17.79
C ILE A 27 22.18 -27.14 -17.10
N GLY A 28 22.43 -26.48 -15.97
CA GLY A 28 23.67 -26.66 -15.21
C GLY A 28 23.87 -28.10 -14.74
N LEU A 29 22.80 -28.76 -14.26
CA LEU A 29 22.82 -30.17 -13.88
C LEU A 29 23.10 -31.08 -15.08
N TYR A 30 22.51 -30.80 -16.25
CA TYR A 30 22.72 -31.58 -17.46
C TYR A 30 24.17 -31.46 -17.97
N VAL A 31 24.73 -30.25 -17.95
CA VAL A 31 26.13 -30.01 -18.31
C VAL A 31 27.07 -30.74 -17.34
N CYS A 32 26.76 -30.72 -16.04
CA CYS A 32 27.52 -31.46 -15.03
C CYS A 32 27.44 -32.97 -15.27
N MET A 33 26.23 -33.51 -15.50
CA MET A 33 26.02 -34.93 -15.77
C MET A 33 26.73 -35.39 -17.06
N PHE A 34 26.65 -34.61 -18.12
CA PHE A 34 27.35 -34.86 -19.38
C PHE A 34 28.87 -34.84 -19.20
N GLY A 35 29.39 -33.87 -18.44
CA GLY A 35 30.80 -33.79 -18.08
C GLY A 35 31.27 -34.99 -17.26
N ILE A 36 30.43 -35.49 -16.34
CA ILE A 36 30.69 -36.72 -15.59
C ILE A 36 30.74 -37.93 -16.53
N LEU A 37 29.81 -38.02 -17.47
CA LEU A 37 29.73 -39.13 -18.43
C LEU A 37 30.93 -39.16 -19.38
N ILE A 38 31.43 -38.00 -19.83
CA ILE A 38 32.70 -37.89 -20.57
C ILE A 38 33.88 -38.29 -19.69
N GLY A 39 33.92 -37.85 -18.43
CA GLY A 39 34.98 -38.20 -17.48
C GLY A 39 35.06 -39.71 -17.20
N ILE A 40 33.92 -40.41 -17.23
CA ILE A 40 33.84 -41.87 -17.15
C ILE A 40 34.17 -42.54 -18.48
N GLY A 41 33.87 -41.92 -19.64
CA GLY A 41 34.15 -42.51 -20.95
C GLY A 41 35.59 -42.35 -21.46
N GLY A 42 36.37 -41.46 -20.86
CA GLY A 42 37.71 -41.05 -21.32
C GLY A 42 38.90 -41.73 -20.62
N GLY A 43 38.77 -43.00 -20.22
CA GLY A 43 39.87 -43.73 -19.58
C GLY A 43 41.08 -43.92 -20.50
N SER A 44 42.25 -43.46 -20.07
CA SER A 44 43.56 -43.71 -20.71
C SER A 44 43.84 -45.20 -20.82
N ILE A 45 44.19 -45.67 -22.01
CA ILE A 45 44.64 -47.05 -22.27
C ILE A 45 46.06 -47.18 -21.70
N GLU A 46 46.16 -47.41 -20.39
CA GLU A 46 47.33 -48.02 -19.74
C GLU A 46 46.93 -49.35 -19.12
N SER A 47 46.21 -50.16 -19.88
CA SER A 47 46.27 -51.61 -19.72
C SER A 47 47.08 -52.10 -20.90
N LEU A 48 48.29 -52.65 -20.67
CA LEU A 48 49.03 -53.40 -21.69
C LEU A 48 48.02 -54.26 -22.44
N ALA A 49 47.89 -54.07 -23.76
CA ALA A 49 46.99 -54.93 -24.51
C ALA A 49 47.47 -56.37 -24.29
N PRO A 50 46.59 -57.38 -24.18
CA PRO A 50 47.04 -58.76 -23.99
C PRO A 50 48.08 -59.24 -25.04
N TYR A 51 48.17 -58.58 -26.19
CA TYR A 51 49.19 -58.81 -27.23
C TYR A 51 50.58 -58.23 -26.89
N ASP A 52 50.66 -57.21 -26.03
CA ASP A 52 51.91 -56.55 -25.62
C ASP A 52 52.57 -57.21 -24.39
N MET A 53 51.91 -58.21 -23.78
CA MET A 53 52.40 -58.94 -22.61
C MET A 53 53.61 -59.82 -22.89
N VAL A 54 53.88 -60.11 -24.16
CA VAL A 54 55.09 -60.79 -24.60
C VAL A 54 55.79 -59.85 -25.58
N ASP A 55 57.06 -59.56 -25.38
CA ASP A 55 57.82 -58.75 -26.33
C ASP A 55 58.30 -59.57 -27.54
N ASP A 56 58.91 -58.90 -28.52
CA ASP A 56 59.36 -59.55 -29.75
C ASP A 56 60.53 -60.54 -29.53
N SER A 57 61.13 -60.55 -28.34
CA SER A 57 62.16 -61.51 -27.92
C SER A 57 61.59 -62.73 -27.17
N GLY A 58 60.28 -62.77 -26.94
CA GLY A 58 59.61 -63.84 -26.20
C GLY A 58 59.73 -63.69 -24.67
N LYS A 59 60.16 -62.53 -24.18
CA LYS A 59 60.19 -62.22 -22.75
C LYS A 59 58.82 -61.73 -22.30
N ILE A 60 58.32 -62.29 -21.20
CA ILE A 60 57.02 -61.96 -20.64
C ILE A 60 57.13 -60.72 -19.77
N GLN A 61 56.27 -59.75 -20.04
CA GLN A 61 56.15 -58.50 -19.30
C GLN A 61 54.99 -58.59 -18.31
N ASP A 62 55.30 -58.35 -17.03
CA ASP A 62 54.37 -58.26 -15.91
C ASP A 62 53.24 -59.32 -15.86
N LEU A 63 53.61 -60.53 -15.45
CA LEU A 63 52.68 -61.65 -15.25
C LEU A 63 51.65 -61.39 -14.13
N SER A 64 51.96 -60.50 -13.19
CA SER A 64 51.17 -60.30 -11.97
C SER A 64 49.79 -59.70 -12.24
N ALA A 65 49.70 -58.81 -13.24
CA ALA A 65 48.45 -58.22 -13.70
C ALA A 65 47.54 -59.25 -14.39
N LEU A 66 48.13 -60.20 -15.12
CA LEU A 66 47.40 -61.26 -15.82
C LEU A 66 46.84 -62.29 -14.82
N GLU A 67 47.65 -62.74 -13.87
CA GLU A 67 47.23 -63.72 -12.85
C GLU A 67 46.13 -63.19 -11.93
N LYS A 68 46.19 -61.91 -11.53
CA LYS A 68 45.16 -61.26 -10.71
C LYS A 68 43.79 -61.26 -11.39
N ASN A 69 43.78 -61.24 -12.72
CA ASN A 69 42.58 -61.29 -13.55
C ASN A 69 42.23 -62.73 -13.99
N GLY A 70 42.89 -63.73 -13.41
CA GLY A 70 42.65 -65.15 -13.68
C GLY A 70 43.11 -65.62 -15.06
N GLY A 71 44.02 -64.88 -15.70
CA GLY A 71 44.65 -65.26 -16.96
C GLY A 71 46.02 -65.90 -16.78
N TRP A 72 46.54 -66.50 -17.84
CA TRP A 72 47.87 -67.10 -17.92
C TRP A 72 48.38 -67.09 -19.38
N ILE A 73 49.66 -67.40 -19.59
CA ILE A 73 50.28 -67.47 -20.91
C ILE A 73 50.78 -68.88 -21.17
N GLU A 74 50.52 -69.40 -22.36
CA GLU A 74 51.05 -70.68 -22.83
C GLU A 74 51.99 -70.45 -24.00
N LYS A 75 53.24 -70.90 -23.88
CA LYS A 75 54.19 -70.96 -24.99
C LYS A 75 53.97 -72.26 -25.74
N LEU A 76 53.69 -72.16 -27.02
CA LEU A 76 53.36 -73.26 -27.92
C LEU A 76 54.45 -73.43 -28.98
N ASP A 77 54.68 -74.69 -29.39
CA ASP A 77 55.51 -75.01 -30.55
C ASP A 77 54.77 -74.75 -31.89
N LYS A 78 55.44 -75.03 -33.01
CA LYS A 78 54.87 -74.91 -34.37
C LYS A 78 53.65 -75.81 -34.63
N ASN A 79 53.43 -76.83 -33.81
CA ASN A 79 52.30 -77.75 -33.88
C ASN A 79 51.24 -77.45 -32.80
N TYR A 80 51.31 -76.27 -32.16
CA TYR A 80 50.43 -75.81 -31.09
C TYR A 80 50.43 -76.71 -29.83
N ARG A 81 51.53 -77.40 -29.56
CA ARG A 81 51.75 -78.12 -28.28
C ARG A 81 52.33 -77.20 -27.24
N VAL A 82 51.83 -77.30 -26.01
CA VAL A 82 52.30 -76.46 -24.89
C VAL A 82 53.71 -76.90 -24.49
N LEU A 83 54.68 -75.99 -24.67
CA LEU A 83 56.07 -76.13 -24.25
C LEU A 83 56.26 -75.66 -22.80
N GLU A 84 55.66 -74.51 -22.47
CA GLU A 84 55.82 -73.89 -21.17
C GLU A 84 54.55 -73.09 -20.81
N VAL A 85 54.22 -73.05 -19.52
CA VAL A 85 53.07 -72.33 -18.99
C VAL A 85 53.57 -71.29 -17.99
N TYR A 86 53.16 -70.05 -18.19
CA TYR A 86 53.48 -68.95 -17.30
C TYR A 86 52.21 -68.49 -16.59
N GLY A 87 52.22 -68.71 -15.28
CA GLY A 87 51.14 -68.40 -14.37
C GLY A 87 50.29 -69.62 -14.01
N ASN A 88 49.17 -69.39 -13.33
CA ASN A 88 48.30 -70.47 -12.87
C ASN A 88 47.25 -70.84 -13.92
N LYS A 89 47.57 -71.83 -14.76
CA LYS A 89 46.68 -72.37 -15.81
C LYS A 89 45.42 -73.01 -15.21
N ARG A 90 44.26 -72.68 -15.79
CA ARG A 90 42.94 -73.07 -15.27
C ARG A 90 42.10 -73.88 -16.25
N ASP A 91 42.71 -74.38 -17.31
CA ASP A 91 42.09 -75.33 -18.23
C ASP A 91 43.01 -76.53 -18.50
N GLU A 92 42.43 -77.60 -19.02
CA GLU A 92 43.07 -78.91 -19.20
C GLU A 92 43.89 -79.10 -20.49
N PRO A 93 43.59 -78.47 -21.66
CA PRO A 93 44.24 -78.81 -22.92
C PRO A 93 45.76 -78.55 -22.93
N MET A 94 46.59 -79.50 -23.39
CA MET A 94 48.07 -79.31 -23.53
C MET A 94 48.56 -79.30 -24.99
N SER A 95 47.62 -79.36 -25.93
CA SER A 95 47.84 -79.22 -27.37
C SER A 95 46.54 -78.70 -27.98
N TYR A 96 46.64 -77.89 -29.04
CA TYR A 96 45.48 -77.33 -29.71
C TYR A 96 45.50 -77.67 -31.20
N THR A 97 44.32 -77.79 -31.79
CA THR A 97 44.16 -77.73 -33.24
C THR A 97 44.09 -76.27 -33.70
N GLN A 98 44.32 -76.04 -34.99
CA GLN A 98 44.22 -74.69 -35.57
C GLN A 98 42.80 -74.10 -35.42
N GLU A 99 41.77 -74.95 -35.45
CA GLU A 99 40.37 -74.55 -35.22
C GLU A 99 40.15 -74.09 -33.78
N GLU A 100 40.64 -74.84 -32.79
CA GLU A 100 40.55 -74.47 -31.37
C GLU A 100 41.29 -73.16 -31.07
N ILE A 101 42.46 -72.92 -31.68
CA ILE A 101 43.17 -71.64 -31.57
C ILE A 101 42.31 -70.49 -32.11
N TYR A 102 41.63 -70.70 -33.24
CA TYR A 102 40.75 -69.68 -33.82
C TYR A 102 39.59 -69.35 -32.87
N GLU A 103 38.98 -70.33 -32.22
CA GLU A 103 37.89 -70.12 -31.25
C GLU A 103 38.27 -69.18 -30.11
N TYR A 104 39.51 -69.26 -29.61
CA TYR A 104 40.01 -68.34 -28.59
C TYR A 104 40.15 -66.90 -29.09
N LEU A 105 40.45 -66.70 -30.37
CA LEU A 105 40.72 -65.37 -30.97
C LEU A 105 39.43 -64.63 -31.37
N VAL A 106 38.33 -65.35 -31.57
CA VAL A 106 37.05 -64.76 -32.00
C VAL A 106 36.44 -63.87 -30.92
N THR A 107 35.88 -62.74 -31.36
CA THR A 107 35.32 -61.68 -30.49
C THR A 107 33.86 -61.93 -30.10
N ASP A 108 33.21 -62.93 -30.70
CA ASP A 108 31.79 -63.22 -30.49
C ASP A 108 31.51 -63.63 -29.03
N LYS A 109 30.46 -63.07 -28.44
CA LYS A 109 30.03 -63.37 -27.07
C LYS A 109 29.31 -64.72 -26.97
N PHE A 110 28.85 -65.26 -28.09
CA PHE A 110 28.05 -66.48 -28.16
C PHE A 110 28.77 -67.59 -28.93
N LEU A 111 30.03 -67.88 -28.57
CA LEU A 111 30.69 -69.09 -29.06
C LEU A 111 30.01 -70.32 -28.47
N GLU A 112 29.31 -71.07 -29.32
CA GLU A 112 28.87 -72.44 -29.03
C GLU A 112 30.03 -73.40 -29.33
N THR A 113 30.91 -73.56 -28.35
CA THR A 113 31.99 -74.54 -28.37
C THR A 113 32.04 -75.31 -27.04
N ASP A 114 32.47 -76.56 -27.10
CA ASP A 114 32.72 -77.42 -25.94
C ASP A 114 34.15 -77.25 -25.40
N THR A 115 34.96 -76.37 -26.00
CA THR A 115 36.33 -76.07 -25.56
C THR A 115 36.36 -74.99 -24.46
N SER A 116 37.50 -74.85 -23.79
CA SER A 116 37.70 -73.77 -22.82
C SER A 116 37.68 -72.36 -23.45
N ALA A 117 37.61 -72.23 -24.79
CA ALA A 117 37.39 -70.96 -25.47
C ALA A 117 36.01 -70.33 -25.19
N LYS A 118 35.06 -71.12 -24.65
CA LYS A 118 33.77 -70.63 -24.15
C LYS A 118 33.91 -69.71 -22.94
N GLU A 119 34.87 -69.99 -22.06
CA GLU A 119 35.09 -69.24 -20.82
C GLU A 119 36.23 -68.23 -20.95
N TYR A 120 37.25 -68.57 -21.74
CA TYR A 120 38.46 -67.78 -21.90
C TYR A 120 38.59 -67.24 -23.32
N ARG A 121 39.06 -65.99 -23.42
CA ARG A 121 39.47 -65.39 -24.68
C ARG A 121 40.99 -65.44 -24.76
N GLY A 122 41.51 -65.81 -25.92
CA GLY A 122 42.93 -65.84 -26.21
C GLY A 122 43.37 -64.67 -27.07
N PHE A 123 44.64 -64.32 -26.94
CA PHE A 123 45.40 -63.48 -27.85
C PHE A 123 46.69 -64.22 -28.15
N ILE A 124 47.06 -64.32 -29.42
CA ILE A 124 48.27 -65.06 -29.82
C ILE A 124 49.31 -64.10 -30.34
N LYS A 125 50.53 -64.14 -29.78
CA LYS A 125 51.69 -63.44 -30.35
C LYS A 125 52.65 -64.46 -30.95
N THR A 126 53.16 -64.16 -32.15
CA THR A 126 54.16 -65.00 -32.82
C THR A 126 55.54 -64.43 -32.55
N VAL A 127 56.48 -65.27 -32.11
CA VAL A 127 57.89 -64.91 -31.89
C VAL A 127 58.76 -65.82 -32.74
N GLN A 128 59.61 -65.23 -33.58
CA GLN A 128 60.53 -65.94 -34.46
C GLN A 128 61.96 -65.78 -33.94
N ASN A 129 62.60 -66.88 -33.55
CA ASN A 129 64.04 -66.93 -33.30
C ASN A 129 64.73 -67.65 -34.48
N GLU A 130 66.04 -67.43 -34.66
CA GLU A 130 66.79 -67.73 -35.90
C GLU A 130 66.62 -69.15 -36.50
N ASP A 131 66.12 -70.15 -35.75
CA ASP A 131 65.74 -71.48 -36.29
C ASP A 131 64.39 -72.05 -35.77
N GLU A 132 63.61 -71.32 -34.95
CA GLU A 132 62.35 -71.82 -34.39
C GLU A 132 61.27 -70.73 -34.25
N THR A 133 60.04 -71.06 -34.68
CA THR A 133 58.83 -70.23 -34.45
C THR A 133 58.06 -70.77 -33.25
N CYS A 134 57.83 -69.90 -32.26
CA CYS A 134 56.99 -70.20 -31.10
C CYS A 134 55.77 -69.26 -31.08
N TYR A 135 54.65 -69.74 -30.54
CA TYR A 135 53.46 -68.93 -30.32
C TYR A 135 53.22 -68.73 -28.83
N TYR A 136 52.84 -67.53 -28.42
CA TYR A 136 52.45 -67.24 -27.05
C TYR A 136 50.94 -66.97 -27.02
N LEU A 137 50.18 -67.89 -26.46
CA LEU A 137 48.73 -67.79 -26.29
C LEU A 137 48.43 -67.22 -24.89
N VAL A 138 48.02 -65.96 -24.85
CA VAL A 138 47.61 -65.26 -23.64
C VAL A 138 46.12 -65.47 -23.45
N LYS A 139 45.71 -66.18 -22.40
CA LYS A 139 44.30 -66.45 -22.08
C LYS A 139 43.83 -65.61 -20.91
N ILE A 140 42.61 -65.09 -21.01
CA ILE A 140 41.95 -64.33 -19.95
C ILE A 140 40.45 -64.60 -19.97
N GLY A 141 39.79 -64.63 -18.80
CA GLY A 141 38.36 -64.88 -18.71
C GLY A 141 37.54 -63.84 -19.50
N ARG A 142 36.57 -64.29 -20.31
CA ARG A 142 35.70 -63.42 -21.12
C ARG A 142 34.91 -62.42 -20.27
N THR A 143 34.46 -62.84 -19.08
CA THR A 143 33.75 -62.00 -18.12
C THR A 143 34.65 -60.91 -17.53
N THR A 144 35.92 -61.25 -17.27
CA THR A 144 36.91 -60.34 -16.69
C THR A 144 37.27 -59.23 -17.68
N LEU A 145 37.48 -59.56 -18.96
CA LEU A 145 37.70 -58.57 -20.02
C LEU A 145 36.58 -57.50 -20.07
N GLY A 146 35.31 -57.90 -19.97
CA GLY A 146 34.18 -56.96 -19.98
C GLY A 146 34.12 -56.02 -18.76
N LEU A 147 34.54 -56.51 -17.60
CA LEU A 147 34.62 -55.75 -16.35
C LEU A 147 35.81 -54.77 -16.33
N THR A 148 36.96 -55.17 -16.86
CA THR A 148 38.18 -54.33 -16.91
C THR A 148 37.99 -53.11 -17.83
N TYR A 149 37.30 -53.25 -18.96
CA TYR A 149 36.92 -52.12 -19.82
C TYR A 149 35.98 -51.12 -19.12
N SER A 150 35.06 -51.60 -18.28
CA SER A 150 34.12 -50.74 -17.56
C SER A 150 34.75 -50.07 -16.32
N TYR A 151 35.70 -50.74 -15.65
CA TYR A 151 36.36 -50.23 -14.44
C TYR A 151 37.49 -49.24 -14.75
N ASN A 152 38.27 -49.46 -15.82
CA ASN A 152 39.33 -48.53 -16.25
C ASN A 152 38.78 -47.24 -16.84
N ALA A 153 37.56 -47.26 -17.38
CA ALA A 153 36.85 -46.06 -17.82
C ALA A 153 36.64 -45.07 -16.64
N GLY A 154 36.30 -45.57 -15.45
CA GLY A 154 36.00 -44.74 -14.26
C GLY A 154 37.20 -44.29 -13.41
N ASN A 155 38.39 -44.89 -13.55
CA ASN A 155 39.52 -44.69 -12.62
C ASN A 155 40.72 -43.93 -13.22
N SER A 156 40.60 -43.39 -14.44
CA SER A 156 41.67 -42.55 -14.97
C SER A 156 41.84 -41.26 -14.14
N GLU A 157 43.09 -40.88 -13.85
CA GLU A 157 43.36 -39.64 -13.11
C GLU A 157 42.79 -38.42 -13.86
N GLN A 158 42.76 -38.49 -15.19
CA GLN A 158 42.17 -37.50 -16.08
C GLN A 158 40.65 -37.40 -15.89
N GLY A 159 39.93 -38.53 -15.85
CA GLY A 159 38.48 -38.58 -15.60
C GLY A 159 38.09 -37.99 -14.24
N ARG A 160 38.87 -38.25 -13.19
CA ARG A 160 38.66 -37.66 -11.86
C ARG A 160 38.88 -36.14 -11.84
N ARG A 161 39.89 -35.63 -12.55
CA ARG A 161 40.13 -34.17 -12.66
C ARG A 161 39.01 -33.48 -13.44
N LEU A 162 38.53 -34.09 -14.52
CA LEU A 162 37.41 -33.56 -15.31
C LEU A 162 36.11 -33.53 -14.52
N THR A 163 35.74 -34.64 -13.85
CA THR A 163 34.53 -34.71 -13.00
C THR A 163 34.54 -33.67 -11.88
N LEU A 164 35.66 -33.52 -11.17
CA LEU A 164 35.84 -32.47 -10.16
C LEU A 164 35.74 -31.07 -10.78
N GLY A 165 36.33 -30.84 -11.96
CA GLY A 165 36.24 -29.57 -12.67
C GLY A 165 34.80 -29.18 -13.03
N PHE A 166 34.03 -30.10 -13.60
CA PHE A 166 32.61 -29.89 -13.93
C PHE A 166 31.76 -29.67 -12.67
N PHE A 167 32.03 -30.40 -11.58
CA PHE A 167 31.34 -30.18 -10.31
C PHE A 167 31.62 -28.78 -9.73
N LEU A 168 32.88 -28.35 -9.70
CA LEU A 168 33.25 -27.01 -9.23
C LEU A 168 32.61 -25.92 -10.10
N LEU A 169 32.61 -26.10 -11.43
CA LEU A 169 31.94 -25.19 -12.36
C LEU A 169 30.44 -25.10 -12.06
N PHE A 170 29.78 -26.24 -11.80
CA PHE A 170 28.38 -26.27 -11.42
C PHE A 170 28.12 -25.51 -10.12
N VAL A 171 28.95 -25.71 -9.09
CA VAL A 171 28.83 -24.99 -7.81
C VAL A 171 28.97 -23.48 -8.01
N VAL A 172 29.97 -23.03 -8.78
CA VAL A 172 30.16 -21.60 -9.09
C VAL A 172 28.95 -21.04 -9.83
N PHE A 173 28.45 -21.76 -10.83
CA PHE A 173 27.26 -21.36 -11.59
C PHE A 173 26.02 -21.29 -10.70
N PHE A 174 25.81 -22.28 -9.82
CA PHE A 174 24.69 -22.34 -8.89
C PHE A 174 24.72 -21.17 -7.90
N VAL A 175 25.87 -20.89 -7.29
CA VAL A 175 26.03 -19.75 -6.37
C VAL A 175 25.80 -18.43 -7.10
N GLY A 176 26.32 -18.28 -8.32
CA GLY A 176 26.07 -17.11 -9.16
C GLY A 176 24.58 -16.92 -9.46
N ASN A 177 23.86 -17.99 -9.79
CA ASN A 177 22.43 -17.96 -10.06
C ASN A 177 21.61 -17.58 -8.82
N CYS A 178 21.95 -18.15 -7.66
CA CYS A 178 21.38 -17.77 -6.35
C CYS A 178 21.63 -16.29 -6.01
N PHE A 179 22.83 -15.78 -6.25
CA PHE A 179 23.16 -14.37 -6.03
C PHE A 179 22.36 -13.44 -6.93
N LEU A 180 22.22 -13.77 -8.22
CA LEU A 180 21.41 -13.02 -9.18
C LEU A 180 19.93 -12.97 -8.76
N MET A 181 19.37 -14.12 -8.37
CA MET A 181 17.98 -14.21 -7.92
C MET A 181 17.74 -13.43 -6.61
N SER A 182 18.67 -13.52 -5.65
CA SER A 182 18.62 -12.73 -4.41
C SER A 182 18.63 -11.23 -4.69
N ARG A 183 19.51 -10.78 -5.60
CA ARG A 183 19.59 -9.37 -5.99
C ARG A 183 18.33 -8.89 -6.73
N TYR A 184 17.72 -9.76 -7.54
CA TYR A 184 16.45 -9.50 -8.21
C TYR A 184 15.31 -9.31 -7.19
N LEU A 185 15.14 -10.26 -6.27
CA LEU A 185 14.07 -10.23 -5.26
C LEU A 185 14.20 -9.04 -4.32
N SER A 186 15.43 -8.73 -3.91
CA SER A 186 15.74 -7.56 -3.07
C SER A 186 15.29 -6.25 -3.73
N ARG A 187 15.59 -6.07 -5.03
CA ARG A 187 15.22 -4.85 -5.77
C ARG A 187 13.73 -4.77 -6.06
N LYS A 188 13.09 -5.88 -6.41
CA LYS A 188 11.70 -5.91 -6.89
C LYS A 188 10.63 -6.07 -5.81
N ILE A 189 10.99 -6.50 -4.61
CA ILE A 189 10.03 -6.78 -3.53
C ILE A 189 10.46 -6.10 -2.23
N ARG A 190 11.68 -6.41 -1.76
CA ARG A 190 12.13 -5.94 -0.43
C ARG A 190 12.23 -4.42 -0.35
N ARG A 191 12.73 -3.76 -1.41
CA ARG A 191 12.83 -2.29 -1.45
C ARG A 191 11.46 -1.59 -1.41
N PRO A 192 10.50 -1.86 -2.34
CA PRO A 192 9.16 -1.25 -2.27
C PRO A 192 8.43 -1.49 -0.96
N LEU A 193 8.53 -2.70 -0.38
CA LEU A 193 7.96 -2.98 0.94
C LEU A 193 8.62 -2.16 2.04
N GLY A 194 9.96 -2.00 1.99
CA GLY A 194 10.69 -1.16 2.94
C GLY A 194 10.25 0.30 2.89
N GLU A 195 10.03 0.86 1.69
CA GLU A 195 9.49 2.22 1.52
C GLU A 195 8.09 2.36 2.12
N ILE A 196 7.19 1.41 1.82
CA ILE A 196 5.81 1.42 2.37
C ILE A 196 5.84 1.33 3.90
N THR A 197 6.58 0.37 4.46
CA THR A 197 6.70 0.20 5.92
C THR A 197 7.32 1.42 6.57
N GLY A 198 8.36 2.00 5.95
CA GLY A 198 8.99 3.23 6.44
C GLY A 198 8.02 4.42 6.43
N GLY A 199 7.23 4.59 5.38
CA GLY A 199 6.18 5.61 5.32
C GLY A 199 5.10 5.42 6.38
N MET A 200 4.65 4.18 6.60
CA MET A 200 3.70 3.86 7.68
C MET A 200 4.28 4.19 9.06
N GLU A 201 5.54 3.85 9.31
CA GLU A 201 6.21 4.13 10.58
C GLU A 201 6.37 5.65 10.82
N GLN A 202 6.64 6.42 9.77
CA GLN A 202 6.67 7.89 9.84
C GLN A 202 5.29 8.46 10.21
N VAL A 203 4.21 7.96 9.62
CA VAL A 203 2.83 8.37 9.97
C VAL A 203 2.53 8.07 11.44
N ILE A 204 2.96 6.92 11.95
CA ILE A 204 2.71 6.52 13.34
C ILE A 204 3.50 7.41 14.32
N LYS A 205 4.78 7.70 14.03
CA LYS A 205 5.65 8.45 14.96
C LYS A 205 5.42 9.95 14.93
N ASN A 206 5.29 10.52 13.73
CA ASN A 206 5.31 11.96 13.52
C ASN A 206 3.95 12.51 13.08
N GLY A 207 2.95 11.64 12.89
CA GLY A 207 1.68 12.00 12.27
C GLY A 207 1.77 12.01 10.75
N VAL A 208 0.65 12.33 10.11
CA VAL A 208 0.49 12.30 8.65
C VAL A 208 1.21 13.42 7.90
N ASP A 209 1.68 14.45 8.61
CA ASP A 209 2.10 15.71 8.02
C ASP A 209 3.31 15.51 7.06
N GLN A 210 3.08 15.77 5.77
CA GLN A 210 4.05 15.70 4.68
C GLN A 210 4.59 14.30 4.35
N VAL A 211 3.93 13.23 4.82
CA VAL A 211 4.36 11.87 4.50
C VAL A 211 3.80 11.43 3.15
N ARG A 212 4.68 11.28 2.15
CA ARG A 212 4.34 10.77 0.83
C ARG A 212 5.33 9.72 0.37
N LEU A 213 4.80 8.62 -0.16
CA LEU A 213 5.60 7.58 -0.80
C LEU A 213 5.85 7.95 -2.26
N ASP A 214 7.13 8.04 -2.63
CA ASP A 214 7.56 8.26 -4.01
C ASP A 214 8.56 7.19 -4.44
N PHE A 215 8.05 6.07 -4.92
CA PHE A 215 8.85 5.02 -5.53
C PHE A 215 8.15 4.46 -6.77
N ARG A 216 8.92 3.91 -7.70
CA ARG A 216 8.40 3.19 -8.88
C ARG A 216 8.64 1.70 -8.72
N ALA A 217 7.60 0.91 -8.99
CA ALA A 217 7.63 -0.52 -8.81
C ALA A 217 6.65 -1.20 -9.78
N GLN A 218 6.41 -2.48 -9.60
CA GLN A 218 5.35 -3.19 -10.29
C GLN A 218 3.99 -2.62 -9.90
N ARG A 219 3.00 -2.80 -10.79
CA ARG A 219 1.69 -2.18 -10.72
C ARG A 219 1.03 -2.32 -9.34
N GLU A 220 1.08 -3.49 -8.74
CA GLU A 220 0.48 -3.77 -7.43
C GLU A 220 1.08 -2.91 -6.31
N PHE A 221 2.39 -2.65 -6.33
CA PHE A 221 3.03 -1.77 -5.35
C PHE A 221 2.78 -0.30 -5.64
N GLU A 222 2.65 0.09 -6.91
CA GLU A 222 2.24 1.45 -7.28
C GLU A 222 0.79 1.74 -6.88
N GLU A 223 -0.11 0.76 -7.01
CA GLU A 223 -1.50 0.85 -6.51
C GLU A 223 -1.54 1.03 -4.98
N ILE A 224 -0.68 0.32 -4.23
CA ILE A 224 -0.54 0.51 -2.77
C ILE A 224 0.01 1.90 -2.45
N ARG A 225 1.06 2.36 -3.14
CA ARG A 225 1.62 3.71 -2.99
C ARG A 225 0.57 4.79 -3.19
N ASP A 226 -0.19 4.69 -4.29
CA ASP A 226 -1.20 5.68 -4.65
C ASP A 226 -2.34 5.68 -3.62
N SER A 227 -2.79 4.49 -3.19
CA SER A 227 -3.80 4.35 -2.13
C SER A 227 -3.33 4.92 -0.80
N PHE A 228 -2.06 4.69 -0.44
CA PHE A 228 -1.45 5.26 0.77
C PHE A 228 -1.41 6.78 0.70
N ASN A 229 -0.95 7.35 -0.42
CA ASN A 229 -0.85 8.81 -0.58
C ASN A 229 -2.24 9.49 -0.55
N ILE A 230 -3.26 8.86 -1.13
CA ILE A 230 -4.65 9.36 -1.04
C ILE A 230 -5.14 9.31 0.42
N MET A 231 -4.83 8.23 1.14
CA MET A 231 -5.19 8.09 2.55
C MET A 231 -4.53 9.17 3.40
N THR A 232 -3.22 9.41 3.23
CA THR A 232 -2.52 10.45 4.00
C THR A 232 -3.04 11.84 3.67
N GLU A 233 -3.34 12.15 2.41
CA GLU A 233 -3.93 13.42 2.00
C GLU A 233 -5.32 13.66 2.64
N ARG A 234 -6.18 12.62 2.69
CA ARG A 234 -7.48 12.71 3.36
C ARG A 234 -7.35 12.93 4.86
N LEU A 235 -6.46 12.19 5.51
CA LEU A 235 -6.21 12.34 6.95
C LEU A 235 -5.62 13.71 7.29
N GLU A 236 -4.73 14.26 6.45
CA GLU A 236 -4.22 15.63 6.61
C GLU A 236 -5.34 16.68 6.49
N ALA A 237 -6.25 16.51 5.52
CA ALA A 237 -7.39 17.39 5.34
C ALA A 237 -8.33 17.35 6.55
N GLU A 238 -8.72 16.15 7.01
CA GLU A 238 -9.57 15.98 8.20
C GLU A 238 -8.92 16.56 9.46
N LYS A 239 -7.61 16.32 9.67
CA LYS A 239 -6.87 16.89 10.80
C LYS A 239 -6.86 18.43 10.74
N ARG A 240 -6.68 19.01 9.55
CA ARG A 240 -6.71 20.47 9.35
C ARG A 240 -8.09 21.05 9.64
N GLU A 241 -9.15 20.44 9.11
CA GLU A 241 -10.54 20.86 9.36
C GLU A 241 -10.87 20.78 10.85
N LYS A 242 -10.51 19.67 11.50
CA LYS A 242 -10.68 19.51 12.95
C LYS A 242 -9.96 20.60 13.74
N ARG A 243 -8.69 20.90 13.39
CA ARG A 243 -7.93 21.96 14.06
C ARG A 243 -8.58 23.33 13.89
N ILE A 244 -9.02 23.67 12.67
CA ILE A 244 -9.72 24.93 12.39
C ILE A 244 -11.03 25.00 13.20
N SER A 245 -11.78 23.89 13.29
CA SER A 245 -13.00 23.82 14.08
C SER A 245 -12.73 24.00 15.58
N GLU A 246 -11.69 23.37 16.11
CA GLU A 246 -11.27 23.52 17.51
C GLU A 246 -10.81 24.95 17.82
N GLU A 247 -10.03 25.56 16.93
CA GLU A 247 -9.60 26.96 17.04
C GLU A 247 -10.79 27.93 17.04
N LYS A 248 -11.77 27.73 16.14
CA LYS A 248 -13.01 28.52 16.11
C LYS A 248 -13.82 28.36 17.39
N LYS A 249 -13.99 27.13 17.88
CA LYS A 249 -14.69 26.85 19.14
C LYS A 249 -14.00 27.49 20.35
N ASN A 250 -12.67 27.41 20.43
CA ASN A 250 -11.92 28.02 21.52
C ASN A 250 -12.02 29.55 21.49
N ARG A 251 -11.94 30.17 20.30
CA ARG A 251 -12.14 31.62 20.14
C ARG A 251 -13.54 32.03 20.61
N MET A 252 -14.56 31.29 20.18
CA MET A 252 -15.95 31.50 20.56
C MET A 252 -16.14 31.47 22.10
N LEU A 253 -15.52 30.51 22.80
CA LEU A 253 -15.59 30.42 24.26
C LEU A 253 -14.87 31.58 24.99
N LEU A 254 -13.75 32.05 24.43
CA LEU A 254 -13.03 33.20 24.98
C LEU A 254 -13.85 34.49 24.86
N GLU A 255 -14.44 34.74 23.70
CA GLU A 255 -15.30 35.90 23.44
C GLU A 255 -16.54 35.88 24.33
N LEU A 256 -17.18 34.72 24.47
CA LEU A 256 -18.28 34.54 25.42
C LEU A 256 -17.88 34.88 26.85
N SER A 257 -16.75 34.34 27.32
CA SER A 257 -16.29 34.54 28.70
C SER A 257 -16.10 36.03 29.01
N HIS A 258 -15.57 36.78 28.03
CA HIS A 258 -15.44 38.23 28.13
C HIS A 258 -16.81 38.92 28.21
N ASP A 259 -17.73 38.58 27.30
CA ASP A 259 -19.03 39.23 27.17
C ASP A 259 -20.02 38.89 28.29
N ILE A 260 -19.83 37.77 29.00
CA ILE A 260 -20.54 37.45 30.25
C ILE A 260 -19.93 38.21 31.44
N LYS A 261 -18.60 38.30 31.51
CA LYS A 261 -17.91 38.89 32.67
C LYS A 261 -18.30 40.35 32.89
N THR A 262 -18.43 41.15 31.82
CA THR A 262 -18.77 42.58 31.91
C THR A 262 -20.16 42.86 32.52
N PRO A 263 -21.28 42.29 32.03
CA PRO A 263 -22.59 42.46 32.66
C PRO A 263 -22.64 41.87 34.07
N VAL A 264 -21.99 40.73 34.33
CA VAL A 264 -21.91 40.15 35.69
C VAL A 264 -21.16 41.06 36.66
N ALA A 265 -20.05 41.67 36.25
CA ALA A 265 -19.33 42.66 37.05
C ALA A 265 -20.20 43.90 37.34
N THR A 266 -21.00 44.34 36.36
CA THR A 266 -21.95 45.45 36.54
C THR A 266 -23.02 45.06 37.58
N ILE A 267 -23.65 43.89 37.44
CA ILE A 267 -24.65 43.38 38.39
C ILE A 267 -24.06 43.35 39.80
N LYS A 268 -22.86 42.78 39.96
CA LYS A 268 -22.17 42.69 41.25
C LYS A 268 -21.87 44.07 41.83
N SER A 269 -21.40 45.01 41.02
CA SER A 269 -21.10 46.38 41.46
C SER A 269 -22.34 47.11 41.96
N TYR A 270 -23.47 47.00 41.25
CA TYR A 270 -24.72 47.63 41.68
C TYR A 270 -25.32 46.93 42.90
N ALA A 271 -25.25 45.60 42.98
CA ALA A 271 -25.69 44.84 44.14
C ALA A 271 -24.90 45.24 45.40
N ASN A 272 -23.56 45.33 45.31
CA ASN A 272 -22.72 45.77 46.41
C ASN A 272 -23.03 47.22 46.83
N ALA A 273 -23.23 48.13 45.87
CA ALA A 273 -23.57 49.52 46.17
C ALA A 273 -24.92 49.66 46.89
N LEU A 274 -25.88 48.78 46.56
CA LEU A 274 -27.17 48.70 47.25
C LEU A 274 -27.01 48.14 48.67
N GLU A 275 -26.20 47.09 48.84
CA GLU A 275 -25.90 46.46 50.14
C GLU A 275 -25.18 47.42 51.10
N GLU A 276 -24.20 48.19 50.59
CA GLU A 276 -23.43 49.17 51.36
C GLU A 276 -24.21 50.48 51.64
N GLY A 277 -25.44 50.62 51.12
CA GLY A 277 -26.25 51.82 51.31
C GLY A 277 -25.72 53.08 50.59
N LEU A 278 -24.86 52.89 49.58
CA LEU A 278 -24.25 53.98 48.81
C LEU A 278 -25.20 54.61 47.78
N VAL A 279 -26.32 53.95 47.48
CA VAL A 279 -27.32 54.39 46.50
C VAL A 279 -28.39 55.23 47.18
N LYS A 280 -28.58 56.48 46.72
CA LYS A 280 -29.67 57.36 47.18
C LYS A 280 -31.04 56.76 46.85
N SER A 281 -32.04 57.03 47.69
CA SER A 281 -33.42 56.53 47.54
C SER A 281 -34.04 56.83 46.16
N GLU A 282 -33.76 58.00 45.59
CA GLU A 282 -34.20 58.43 44.25
C GLU A 282 -33.66 57.56 43.11
N ASN A 283 -32.50 56.91 43.30
CA ASN A 283 -31.82 56.10 42.26
C ASN A 283 -32.05 54.59 42.40
N LEU A 284 -32.73 54.13 43.46
CA LEU A 284 -32.96 52.70 43.72
C LEU A 284 -33.65 52.00 42.54
N LYS A 285 -34.71 52.61 42.01
CA LYS A 285 -35.47 52.05 40.89
C LYS A 285 -34.61 51.89 39.64
N GLU A 286 -33.71 52.85 39.38
CA GLU A 286 -32.80 52.77 38.25
C GLU A 286 -31.72 51.70 38.46
N CYS A 287 -31.18 51.55 39.68
CA CYS A 287 -30.25 50.48 40.00
C CYS A 287 -30.87 49.08 39.78
N TYR A 288 -32.10 48.84 40.27
CA TYR A 288 -32.80 47.58 40.01
C TYR A 288 -33.03 47.36 38.51
N ARG A 289 -33.44 48.39 37.78
CA ARG A 289 -33.63 48.31 36.33
C ARG A 289 -32.33 48.00 35.58
N ILE A 290 -31.19 48.53 36.03
CA ILE A 290 -29.89 48.22 35.45
C ILE A 290 -29.51 46.76 35.73
N ILE A 291 -29.68 46.28 36.96
CA ILE A 291 -29.42 44.88 37.32
C ILE A 291 -30.26 43.95 36.45
N ASP A 292 -31.57 44.19 36.37
CA ASP A 292 -32.51 43.39 35.58
C ASP A 292 -32.13 43.36 34.10
N LYS A 293 -31.91 44.52 33.49
CA LYS A 293 -31.46 44.62 32.08
C LYS A 293 -30.16 43.85 31.83
N LYS A 294 -29.23 43.85 32.78
CA LYS A 294 -27.96 43.12 32.65
C LYS A 294 -28.14 41.62 32.84
N ALA A 295 -29.04 41.19 33.73
CA ALA A 295 -29.37 39.78 33.94
C ALA A 295 -30.06 39.18 32.72
N VAL A 296 -31.11 39.85 32.20
CA VAL A 296 -31.78 39.46 30.94
C VAL A 296 -30.79 39.36 29.79
N ARG A 297 -29.84 40.31 29.72
CA ARG A 297 -28.80 40.28 28.69
C ARG A 297 -27.90 39.04 28.78
N VAL A 298 -27.54 38.61 29.98
CA VAL A 298 -26.76 37.38 30.20
C VAL A 298 -27.57 36.15 29.81
N ASP A 299 -28.84 36.11 30.21
CA ASP A 299 -29.74 35.00 29.88
C ASP A 299 -29.89 34.80 28.36
N VAL A 300 -30.18 35.87 27.62
CA VAL A 300 -30.24 35.85 26.15
C VAL A 300 -28.94 35.34 25.53
N LEU A 301 -27.79 35.83 26.01
CA LEU A 301 -26.48 35.42 25.50
C LEU A 301 -26.21 33.94 25.72
N VAL A 302 -26.55 33.42 26.90
CA VAL A 302 -26.37 31.99 27.24
C VAL A 302 -27.30 31.11 26.40
N ASN A 303 -28.57 31.52 26.24
CA ASN A 303 -29.56 30.77 25.46
C ASN A 303 -29.21 30.75 23.97
N GLU A 304 -28.81 31.88 23.39
CA GLU A 304 -28.35 31.97 22.01
C GLU A 304 -27.09 31.13 21.77
N MET A 305 -26.14 31.13 22.72
CA MET A 305 -24.97 30.27 22.62
C MET A 305 -25.35 28.78 22.66
N PHE A 306 -26.23 28.38 23.58
CA PHE A 306 -26.65 26.99 23.69
C PHE A 306 -27.37 26.52 22.42
N LEU A 307 -28.20 27.38 21.84
CA LEU A 307 -28.84 27.13 20.55
C LEU A 307 -27.80 26.99 19.43
N LEU A 308 -26.82 27.88 19.35
CA LEU A 308 -25.76 27.79 18.35
C LEU A 308 -24.97 26.46 18.47
N LEU A 309 -24.63 26.05 19.69
CA LEU A 309 -23.96 24.77 19.96
C LEU A 309 -24.83 23.56 19.59
N LYS A 310 -26.15 23.63 19.82
CA LYS A 310 -27.10 22.60 19.34
C LYS A 310 -27.11 22.54 17.82
N LEU A 311 -27.23 23.68 17.15
CA LEU A 311 -27.26 23.78 15.70
C LEU A 311 -25.94 23.33 15.04
N ASP A 312 -24.81 23.45 15.73
CA ASP A 312 -23.51 22.92 15.28
C ASP A 312 -23.39 21.41 15.44
N ASN A 313 -24.23 20.76 16.25
CA ASN A 313 -24.23 19.32 16.38
C ASN A 313 -24.82 18.67 15.10
N PRO A 314 -24.07 17.79 14.41
CA PRO A 314 -24.59 17.04 13.26
C PRO A 314 -25.81 16.19 13.60
N GLU A 315 -25.92 15.68 14.82
CA GLU A 315 -27.00 14.81 15.29
C GLU A 315 -28.27 15.58 15.70
N TYR A 316 -28.20 16.91 15.81
CA TYR A 316 -29.38 17.72 16.15
C TYR A 316 -30.24 17.93 14.90
N GLU A 317 -31.43 17.36 14.89
CA GLU A 317 -32.41 17.54 13.82
C GLU A 317 -33.50 18.54 14.23
N LEU A 318 -33.96 19.34 13.25
CA LEU A 318 -35.08 20.26 13.44
C LEU A 318 -36.41 19.49 13.38
N GLU A 319 -37.39 19.90 14.18
CA GLU A 319 -38.73 19.30 14.17
C GLU A 319 -39.56 19.93 13.04
N LEU A 320 -39.32 19.47 11.80
CA LEU A 320 -39.96 20.01 10.61
C LEU A 320 -41.47 19.76 10.59
N LYS A 321 -42.24 20.81 10.31
CA LYS A 321 -43.68 20.76 10.09
C LYS A 321 -44.04 21.54 8.83
N HIS A 322 -44.92 20.95 8.04
CA HIS A 322 -45.48 21.60 6.87
C HIS A 322 -46.35 22.80 7.28
N THR A 323 -45.80 24.00 7.12
CA THR A 323 -46.32 25.21 7.76
C THR A 323 -46.54 26.31 6.72
N ASP A 324 -47.53 27.16 6.98
CA ASP A 324 -47.71 28.41 6.25
C ASP A 324 -46.67 29.45 6.70
N LEU A 325 -45.69 29.74 5.84
CA LEU A 325 -44.65 30.73 6.11
C LEU A 325 -45.21 32.14 6.21
N CYS A 326 -46.30 32.46 5.48
CA CYS A 326 -46.90 33.79 5.50
C CYS A 326 -47.37 34.14 6.91
N GLU A 327 -48.11 33.24 7.57
CA GLU A 327 -48.57 33.41 8.96
C GLU A 327 -47.40 33.46 9.95
N LEU A 328 -46.39 32.61 9.77
CA LEU A 328 -45.25 32.55 10.67
C LEU A 328 -44.43 33.85 10.63
N VAL A 329 -44.21 34.40 9.44
CA VAL A 329 -43.50 35.68 9.27
C VAL A 329 -44.36 36.84 9.78
N ARG A 330 -45.67 36.87 9.50
CA ARG A 330 -46.59 37.89 10.07
C ARG A 330 -46.51 37.93 11.59
N SER A 331 -46.60 36.77 12.23
CA SER A 331 -46.51 36.66 13.69
C SER A 331 -45.19 37.19 14.24
N ALA A 332 -44.07 36.91 13.56
CA ALA A 332 -42.76 37.42 13.96
C ALA A 332 -42.67 38.96 13.78
N CYS A 333 -43.24 39.50 12.71
CA CYS A 333 -43.32 40.95 12.48
C CYS A 333 -44.12 41.67 13.56
N THR A 334 -45.26 41.11 14.00
CA THR A 334 -46.09 41.71 15.06
C THR A 334 -45.30 41.94 16.35
N GLY A 335 -44.40 41.01 16.71
CA GLY A 335 -43.57 41.13 17.92
C GLY A 335 -42.55 42.27 17.89
N TYR A 336 -42.19 42.77 16.70
CA TYR A 336 -41.20 43.83 16.50
C TYR A 336 -41.80 45.16 16.02
N TYR A 337 -43.10 45.21 15.75
CA TYR A 337 -43.77 46.38 15.21
C TYR A 337 -43.62 47.59 16.15
N GLU A 338 -44.01 47.45 17.42
CA GLU A 338 -43.91 48.54 18.42
C GLU A 338 -42.45 48.97 18.65
N GLU A 339 -41.50 48.02 18.72
CA GLU A 339 -40.08 48.34 18.96
C GLU A 339 -39.47 49.18 17.82
N LEU A 340 -39.84 48.87 16.57
CA LEU A 340 -39.34 49.60 15.40
C LEU A 340 -40.04 50.94 15.25
N GLU A 341 -41.35 51.00 15.50
CA GLU A 341 -42.13 52.25 15.48
C GLU A 341 -41.63 53.24 16.55
N ASP A 342 -41.34 52.78 17.76
CA ASP A 342 -40.74 53.59 18.85
C ASP A 342 -39.38 54.20 18.46
N LYS A 343 -38.67 53.58 17.50
CA LYS A 343 -37.40 54.05 16.96
C LYS A 343 -37.56 54.91 15.70
N GLY A 344 -38.81 55.14 15.26
CA GLY A 344 -39.12 55.91 14.05
C GLY A 344 -38.86 55.15 12.75
N ILE A 345 -38.86 53.81 12.79
CA ILE A 345 -38.72 52.93 11.62
C ILE A 345 -40.11 52.39 11.25
N GLU A 346 -40.61 52.80 10.09
CA GLU A 346 -41.88 52.34 9.54
C GLU A 346 -41.73 50.95 8.90
N MET A 347 -42.60 50.02 9.30
CA MET A 347 -42.58 48.65 8.79
C MET A 347 -43.57 48.49 7.63
N HIS A 348 -43.05 48.12 6.46
CA HIS A 348 -43.82 47.81 5.26
C HIS A 348 -43.83 46.29 5.05
N ILE A 349 -45.00 45.68 5.18
CA ILE A 349 -45.18 44.23 5.08
C ILE A 349 -45.91 43.90 3.77
N ASP A 350 -45.24 43.15 2.90
CA ASP A 350 -45.77 42.62 1.65
C ASP A 350 -45.78 41.08 1.68
N ILE A 351 -46.80 40.53 2.33
CA ILE A 351 -46.97 39.08 2.53
C ILE A 351 -48.31 38.67 1.91
N PRO A 352 -48.33 37.74 0.94
CA PRO A 352 -49.55 37.36 0.24
C PRO A 352 -50.53 36.64 1.16
N GLU A 353 -51.83 36.90 0.98
CA GLU A 353 -52.91 36.21 1.70
C GLU A 353 -52.97 34.71 1.38
N THR A 354 -52.46 34.32 0.21
CA THR A 354 -52.33 32.92 -0.17
C THR A 354 -51.19 32.25 0.61
N PRO A 355 -51.42 31.07 1.20
CA PRO A 355 -50.41 30.40 2.01
C PRO A 355 -49.23 29.91 1.15
N ILE A 356 -48.02 30.30 1.52
CA ILE A 356 -46.79 29.73 0.97
C ILE A 356 -46.29 28.68 1.95
N ARG A 357 -46.28 27.41 1.53
CA ARG A 357 -46.01 26.27 2.41
C ARG A 357 -44.55 25.83 2.32
N ALA A 358 -43.91 25.64 3.47
CA ALA A 358 -42.59 25.03 3.56
C ALA A 358 -42.47 24.16 4.82
N ASP A 359 -41.54 23.21 4.80
CA ASP A 359 -41.24 22.37 5.95
C ASP A 359 -40.25 23.10 6.86
N VAL A 360 -40.74 23.63 7.98
CA VAL A 360 -39.94 24.43 8.93
C VAL A 360 -40.19 24.02 10.37
N ASP A 361 -39.24 24.33 11.25
CA ASP A 361 -39.41 24.18 12.69
C ASP A 361 -40.17 25.39 13.26
N LEU A 362 -41.35 25.14 13.86
CA LEU A 362 -42.21 26.19 14.39
C LEU A 362 -41.60 26.98 15.56
N LYS A 363 -40.60 26.43 16.25
CA LYS A 363 -39.94 27.08 17.39
C LYS A 363 -38.69 27.84 16.94
N GLU A 364 -37.91 27.25 16.05
CA GLU A 364 -36.62 27.82 15.66
C GLU A 364 -36.74 28.80 14.48
N PHE A 365 -37.63 28.57 13.51
CA PHE A 365 -37.73 29.43 12.34
C PHE A 365 -38.10 30.89 12.64
N PRO A 366 -39.06 31.21 13.54
CA PRO A 366 -39.37 32.61 13.89
C PRO A 366 -38.13 33.41 14.32
N ARG A 367 -37.17 32.75 14.98
CA ARG A 367 -35.91 33.38 15.41
C ARG A 367 -35.09 33.92 14.24
N VAL A 368 -35.20 33.32 13.04
CA VAL A 368 -34.52 33.84 11.84
C VAL A 368 -35.00 35.25 11.55
N ILE A 369 -36.33 35.44 11.51
CA ILE A 369 -36.98 36.71 11.23
C ILE A 369 -36.73 37.71 12.37
N GLU A 370 -36.93 37.28 13.62
CA GLU A 370 -36.69 38.11 14.81
C GLU A 370 -35.24 38.61 14.89
N ASN A 371 -34.26 37.78 14.51
CA ASN A 371 -32.86 38.20 14.48
C ASN A 371 -32.60 39.27 13.41
N LEU A 372 -33.25 39.18 12.25
CA LEU A 372 -33.12 40.18 11.18
C LEU A 372 -33.82 41.49 11.57
N LEU A 373 -35.07 41.43 12.04
CA LEU A 373 -35.80 42.61 12.51
C LEU A 373 -35.12 43.29 13.70
N GLY A 374 -34.63 42.49 14.65
CA GLY A 374 -33.86 42.97 15.78
C GLY A 374 -32.52 43.57 15.38
N ASN A 375 -31.94 43.20 14.25
CA ASN A 375 -30.75 43.88 13.70
C ASN A 375 -31.11 45.22 13.08
N ILE A 376 -32.22 45.32 12.33
CA ILE A 376 -32.71 46.59 11.80
C ILE A 376 -32.88 47.59 12.95
N GLY A 377 -33.61 47.22 13.99
CA GLY A 377 -33.83 48.12 15.14
C GLY A 377 -32.56 48.47 15.94
N LYS A 378 -31.46 47.73 15.80
CA LYS A 378 -30.19 48.01 16.49
C LYS A 378 -29.23 48.84 15.65
N TYR A 379 -29.23 48.63 14.33
CA TYR A 379 -28.18 49.12 13.44
C TYR A 379 -28.68 50.13 12.41
N ASN A 380 -29.97 50.14 12.07
CA ASN A 380 -30.54 51.18 11.22
C ASN A 380 -30.69 52.48 12.05
N GLN A 381 -29.66 53.33 12.02
CA GLN A 381 -29.63 54.62 12.74
C GLN A 381 -30.04 55.82 11.87
N THR A 382 -29.96 55.67 10.55
CA THR A 382 -30.14 56.76 9.57
C THR A 382 -31.43 56.62 8.77
N GLY A 383 -31.85 55.38 8.55
CA GLY A 383 -33.02 55.02 7.79
C GLY A 383 -34.30 55.09 8.62
N ARG A 384 -35.43 55.03 7.92
CA ARG A 384 -36.78 55.11 8.50
C ARG A 384 -37.70 54.01 8.01
N GLY A 385 -37.22 53.07 7.20
CA GLY A 385 -38.04 52.04 6.60
C GLY A 385 -37.46 50.65 6.83
N ALA A 386 -38.35 49.70 7.11
CA ALA A 386 -38.09 48.27 7.08
C ALA A 386 -39.09 47.61 6.14
N TRP A 387 -38.64 46.78 5.19
CA TRP A 387 -39.52 46.06 4.28
C TRP A 387 -39.39 44.56 4.50
N ILE A 388 -40.53 43.87 4.60
CA ILE A 388 -40.58 42.42 4.70
C ILE A 388 -41.46 41.93 3.57
N THR A 389 -40.88 41.13 2.66
CA THR A 389 -41.60 40.55 1.53
C THR A 389 -41.50 39.03 1.59
N VAL A 390 -42.62 38.33 1.40
CA VAL A 390 -42.65 36.87 1.24
C VAL A 390 -43.24 36.57 -0.13
N ARG A 391 -42.56 35.75 -0.92
CA ARG A 391 -43.03 35.35 -2.25
C ARG A 391 -42.59 33.95 -2.61
N GLU A 392 -43.27 33.36 -3.58
CA GLU A 392 -42.88 32.07 -4.16
C GLU A 392 -42.20 32.32 -5.51
N VAL A 393 -40.99 31.79 -5.69
CA VAL A 393 -40.19 31.93 -6.91
C VAL A 393 -39.66 30.56 -7.30
N GLU A 394 -40.00 30.10 -8.51
CA GLU A 394 -39.55 28.79 -9.03
C GLU A 394 -39.83 27.60 -8.10
N GLY A 395 -40.95 27.64 -7.37
CA GLY A 395 -41.36 26.59 -6.42
C GLY A 395 -40.59 26.60 -5.09
N LYS A 396 -39.85 27.68 -4.80
CA LYS A 396 -39.18 27.93 -3.52
C LYS A 396 -39.80 29.11 -2.81
N ALA A 397 -39.80 29.07 -1.48
CA ALA A 397 -40.23 30.20 -0.68
C ALA A 397 -39.07 31.18 -0.52
N GLU A 398 -39.30 32.44 -0.88
CA GLU A 398 -38.34 33.52 -0.71
C GLU A 398 -38.86 34.54 0.29
N ILE A 399 -38.03 34.87 1.28
CA ILE A 399 -38.32 35.88 2.29
C ILE A 399 -37.22 36.93 2.20
N ILE A 400 -37.62 38.17 1.96
CA ILE A 400 -36.72 39.31 1.84
C ILE A 400 -36.99 40.24 3.02
N VAL A 401 -35.94 40.56 3.78
CA VAL A 401 -35.96 41.54 4.86
C VAL A 401 -34.99 42.66 4.51
N GLN A 402 -35.47 43.90 4.44
CA GLN A 402 -34.70 45.06 4.02
C GLN A 402 -34.78 46.23 5.00
N ASP A 403 -33.75 47.05 5.01
CA ASP A 403 -33.73 48.36 5.66
C ASP A 403 -33.00 49.41 4.81
N ASP A 404 -33.34 50.69 5.02
CA ASP A 404 -32.74 51.85 4.36
C ASP A 404 -31.62 52.50 5.21
N GLY A 405 -31.00 51.71 6.07
CA GLY A 405 -29.85 52.14 6.87
C GLY A 405 -28.56 52.22 6.05
N GLU A 406 -27.49 52.67 6.72
CA GLU A 406 -26.14 52.63 6.14
C GLU A 406 -25.76 51.21 5.71
N ALA A 407 -25.09 51.11 4.56
CA ALA A 407 -24.57 49.85 4.08
C ALA A 407 -23.61 49.20 5.10
N VAL A 408 -23.70 47.88 5.27
CA VAL A 408 -22.72 47.12 6.05
C VAL A 408 -21.35 47.28 5.37
N ALA A 409 -20.31 47.58 6.15
CA ALA A 409 -18.95 47.74 5.63
C ALA A 409 -18.46 46.46 4.94
N GLU A 410 -17.74 46.62 3.83
CA GLU A 410 -17.34 45.50 2.95
C GLU A 410 -16.55 44.42 3.69
N GLU A 411 -15.70 44.83 4.63
CA GLU A 411 -14.87 43.93 5.45
C GLU A 411 -15.72 43.03 6.36
N ILE A 412 -16.90 43.50 6.77
CA ILE A 412 -17.81 42.78 7.65
C ILE A 412 -18.70 41.84 6.84
N ARG A 413 -19.08 42.18 5.61
CA ARG A 413 -20.03 41.39 4.79
C ARG A 413 -19.62 39.91 4.67
N GLN A 414 -18.33 39.64 4.53
CA GLN A 414 -17.82 38.26 4.39
C GLN A 414 -17.90 37.44 5.68
N ILE A 415 -17.89 38.10 6.83
CA ILE A 415 -17.82 37.47 8.16
C ILE A 415 -19.05 37.78 9.02
N MET A 416 -20.06 38.49 8.52
CA MET A 416 -21.21 38.96 9.32
C MET A 416 -22.07 37.84 9.91
N PHE A 417 -21.98 36.65 9.32
CA PHE A 417 -22.65 35.46 9.81
C PHE A 417 -21.75 34.59 10.71
N ASP A 418 -20.51 35.00 10.97
CA ASP A 418 -19.66 34.33 11.94
C ASP A 418 -20.08 34.74 13.37
N PRO A 419 -20.01 33.82 14.35
CA PRO A 419 -20.37 34.13 15.73
C PRO A 419 -19.56 35.30 16.30
N PHE A 420 -20.21 36.12 17.13
CA PHE A 420 -19.63 37.27 17.85
C PHE A 420 -19.10 38.41 16.97
N VAL A 421 -19.30 38.37 15.66
CA VAL A 421 -18.94 39.48 14.76
C VAL A 421 -19.86 40.68 15.00
N ARG A 422 -19.23 41.86 15.15
CA ARG A 422 -19.88 43.16 15.33
C ARG A 422 -19.09 44.21 14.54
N GLY A 423 -19.77 45.17 13.93
CA GLY A 423 -19.09 46.28 13.25
C GLY A 423 -18.39 47.25 14.21
N ASP A 424 -17.41 48.01 13.73
CA ASP A 424 -16.64 48.95 14.56
C ASP A 424 -17.50 50.05 15.19
N LYS A 425 -18.51 50.56 14.47
CA LYS A 425 -19.52 51.48 15.03
C LYS A 425 -20.39 50.83 16.12
N ALA A 426 -20.49 49.50 16.12
CA ALA A 426 -21.26 48.73 17.11
C ALA A 426 -20.49 48.43 18.41
N ARG A 427 -19.17 48.65 18.46
CA ARG A 427 -18.38 48.52 19.70
C ARG A 427 -18.71 49.60 20.73
N THR A 428 -19.14 50.77 20.27
CA THR A 428 -19.55 51.92 21.09
C THR A 428 -21.05 51.93 21.41
N SER A 429 -21.89 51.32 20.57
CA SER A 429 -23.33 51.17 20.83
C SER A 429 -23.62 49.95 21.70
N LYS A 430 -24.47 50.10 22.72
CA LYS A 430 -24.89 49.04 23.66
C LYS A 430 -25.83 47.99 23.02
N GLY A 431 -25.48 47.33 21.91
CA GLY A 431 -26.45 46.47 21.18
C GLY A 431 -25.92 45.22 20.47
N GLY A 432 -26.54 44.07 20.76
CA GLY A 432 -26.45 42.81 20.00
C GLY A 432 -25.46 41.79 20.56
N THR A 433 -25.84 40.51 20.68
CA THR A 433 -24.91 39.43 21.11
C THR A 433 -23.84 39.13 20.06
N GLY A 434 -24.08 39.49 18.79
CA GLY A 434 -23.26 39.05 17.66
C GLY A 434 -23.53 37.59 17.27
N LEU A 435 -24.52 36.93 17.89
CA LEU A 435 -24.87 35.54 17.60
C LEU A 435 -26.09 35.42 16.67
N GLY A 436 -26.96 36.43 16.62
CA GLY A 436 -28.23 36.36 15.89
C GLY A 436 -28.13 35.99 14.41
N LEU A 437 -27.23 36.64 13.65
CA LEU A 437 -27.04 36.30 12.23
C LEU A 437 -26.44 34.90 12.04
N ALA A 438 -25.51 34.49 12.91
CA ALA A 438 -24.94 33.15 12.88
C ALA A 438 -26.02 32.08 13.12
N ILE A 439 -26.91 32.32 14.11
CA ILE A 439 -28.05 31.45 14.42
C ILE A 439 -29.01 31.41 13.23
N ALA A 440 -29.38 32.55 12.65
CA ALA A 440 -30.24 32.63 11.48
C ALA A 440 -29.70 31.80 10.30
N ARG A 441 -28.41 31.94 9.98
CA ARG A 441 -27.75 31.16 8.93
C ARG A 441 -27.71 29.66 9.23
N LYS A 442 -27.50 29.28 10.49
CA LYS A 442 -27.47 27.87 10.90
C LYS A 442 -28.84 27.22 10.83
N ILE A 443 -29.90 27.92 11.24
CA ILE A 443 -31.28 27.44 11.13
C ILE A 443 -31.65 27.26 9.66
N VAL A 444 -31.48 28.30 8.83
CA VAL A 444 -31.77 28.24 7.39
C VAL A 444 -30.96 27.13 6.70
N GLY A 445 -29.68 26.98 7.06
CA GLY A 445 -28.84 25.90 6.52
C GLY A 445 -29.31 24.49 6.91
N LYS A 446 -29.81 24.28 8.14
CA LYS A 446 -30.39 22.99 8.55
C LYS A 446 -31.74 22.71 7.87
N LEU A 447 -32.45 23.74 7.41
CA LEU A 447 -33.63 23.61 6.56
C LEU A 447 -33.28 23.32 5.09
N GLY A 448 -31.99 23.27 4.73
CA GLY A 448 -31.55 23.09 3.34
C GLY A 448 -31.60 24.35 2.49
N GLY A 449 -31.90 25.50 3.10
CA GLY A 449 -32.00 26.79 2.44
C GLY A 449 -30.72 27.63 2.47
N THR A 450 -30.83 28.86 1.99
CA THR A 450 -29.74 29.85 1.96
C THR A 450 -30.20 31.19 2.50
N ILE A 451 -29.31 31.89 3.22
CA ILE A 451 -29.47 33.30 3.58
C ILE A 451 -28.30 34.11 3.00
N GLU A 452 -28.62 35.17 2.28
CA GLU A 452 -27.65 36.01 1.58
C GLU A 452 -27.86 37.47 1.95
N TYR A 453 -26.76 38.24 2.01
CA TYR A 453 -26.80 39.68 2.16
C TYR A 453 -26.43 40.36 0.84
N ALA A 454 -27.17 41.40 0.48
CA ALA A 454 -26.85 42.30 -0.62
C ALA A 454 -27.13 43.75 -0.20
N TYR A 455 -26.46 44.70 -0.86
CA TYR A 455 -26.81 46.11 -0.77
C TYR A 455 -27.30 46.57 -2.15
N GLU A 456 -28.61 46.72 -2.30
CA GLU A 456 -29.29 46.96 -3.58
C GLU A 456 -30.31 48.08 -3.43
N ALA A 457 -30.41 48.96 -4.44
CA ALA A 457 -31.34 50.10 -4.43
C ALA A 457 -31.26 50.94 -3.13
N GLU A 458 -30.04 51.17 -2.64
CA GLU A 458 -29.74 51.89 -1.40
C GLU A 458 -30.29 51.23 -0.12
N LYS A 459 -30.62 49.93 -0.18
CA LYS A 459 -31.12 49.15 0.96
C LYS A 459 -30.19 48.00 1.31
N ASN A 460 -30.04 47.75 2.60
CA ASN A 460 -29.54 46.49 3.11
C ASN A 460 -30.61 45.42 2.86
N GLN A 461 -30.25 44.29 2.26
CA GLN A 461 -31.18 43.21 1.92
C GLN A 461 -30.65 41.88 2.44
N PHE A 462 -31.45 41.21 3.28
CA PHE A 462 -31.28 39.81 3.64
C PHE A 462 -32.32 38.98 2.90
N LYS A 463 -31.86 38.08 2.04
CA LYS A 463 -32.72 37.19 1.25
C LYS A 463 -32.55 35.76 1.75
N ILE A 464 -33.66 35.16 2.18
CA ILE A 464 -33.76 33.77 2.62
C ILE A 464 -34.49 33.00 1.52
N THR A 465 -33.96 31.84 1.15
CA THR A 465 -34.58 30.92 0.20
C THR A 465 -34.70 29.54 0.83
N LEU A 466 -35.90 28.97 0.85
CA LEU A 466 -36.23 27.64 1.37
C LEU A 466 -36.78 26.74 0.27
#